data_AF-A0AAD1HED9-F1
#
_entry.id   AF-A0AAD1HED9-F1
#
_cell.length_a   1.000
_cell.length_b   1.000
_cell.length_c   1.000
_cell.angle_alpha   90.00
_cell.angle_beta   90.00
_cell.angle_gamma   90.00
#
_symmetry.space_group_name_H-M   'P 1'
#
loop_
_entity.id
_entity.type
_entity.pdbx_description
1 polymer ?
#
loop_
_entity_poly.entity_id
_entity_poly.type
_entity_poly.pdbx_seq_one_letter_code
_entity_poly.pdbx_strand_id
1 'polypeptide(L)'
;MGILFGFAPWIVYWVLVGNVPFVAAVLVALAVAVASLVIGRIRGAAGRTLEIGAVATFLILAVLTFTLSQSFMEQWLQPLSTAGIFLVALGSVLVGKPFVREFAEVGQPKEVIESDLFKKITNVLTWIWVAAFGGMTVSSAIPPIVYGEATILDTRTPLSFVCYWVIPFSLLGLAALASRILPERMAPPEDEIVRKTTFVAFAEAEIDQLMYLATEHANREVGAGKEAYDIRIGSKGVPLVGDETRESWPSTYKVRDKKR
;
A
#
# COMPACT_ATOMS: atom_id res chain seq x y z
N MET A 1 8.32 2.60 -5.83
CA MET A 1 8.48 1.52 -6.84
C MET A 1 8.45 0.09 -6.26
N GLY A 2 8.07 -0.14 -5.00
CA GLY A 2 8.13 -1.48 -4.36
C GLY A 2 6.93 -2.40 -4.61
N ILE A 3 5.72 -1.86 -4.76
CA ILE A 3 4.48 -2.68 -4.91
C ILE A 3 4.52 -3.59 -6.15
N LEU A 4 5.03 -3.09 -7.26
CA LEU A 4 5.07 -3.82 -8.53
C LEU A 4 5.91 -5.10 -8.44
N PHE A 5 6.97 -5.11 -7.61
CA PHE A 5 7.81 -6.29 -7.43
C PHE A 5 7.08 -7.42 -6.71
N GLY A 6 6.27 -7.08 -5.71
CA GLY A 6 5.47 -8.05 -4.98
C GLY A 6 4.36 -8.68 -5.84
N PHE A 7 3.74 -7.91 -6.75
CA PHE A 7 2.70 -8.42 -7.65
C PHE A 7 3.23 -9.05 -8.95
N ALA A 8 4.52 -8.89 -9.26
CA ALA A 8 5.10 -9.31 -10.54
C ALA A 8 4.80 -10.78 -10.92
N PRO A 9 4.91 -11.78 -10.02
CA PRO A 9 4.64 -13.17 -10.37
C PRO A 9 3.19 -13.40 -10.84
N TRP A 10 2.21 -12.75 -10.19
CA TRP A 10 0.80 -12.84 -10.58
C TRP A 10 0.51 -12.12 -11.89
N ILE A 11 1.10 -10.94 -12.10
CA ILE A 11 0.94 -10.20 -13.35
C ILE A 11 1.49 -11.04 -14.52
N VAL A 12 2.71 -11.56 -14.38
CA VAL A 12 3.32 -12.44 -15.39
C VAL A 12 2.45 -13.67 -15.64
N TYR A 13 1.97 -14.29 -14.57
CA TYR A 13 1.10 -15.46 -14.67
C TYR A 13 -0.22 -15.17 -15.40
N TRP A 14 -0.95 -14.11 -15.03
CA TRP A 14 -2.22 -13.76 -15.66
C TRP A 14 -2.08 -13.41 -17.14
N VAL A 15 -0.93 -12.86 -17.54
CA VAL A 15 -0.62 -12.64 -18.96
C VAL A 15 -0.32 -13.96 -19.67
N LEU A 16 0.44 -14.86 -19.06
CA LEU A 16 0.90 -16.09 -19.70
C LEU A 16 -0.15 -17.20 -19.75
N VAL A 17 -0.98 -17.34 -18.73
CA VAL A 17 -1.91 -18.48 -18.57
C VAL A 17 -2.91 -18.65 -19.73
N GLY A 18 -3.24 -17.56 -20.44
CA GLY A 18 -4.10 -17.58 -21.62
C GLY A 18 -3.35 -17.58 -22.96
N ASN A 19 -2.02 -17.55 -22.99
CA ASN A 19 -1.22 -17.37 -24.21
C ASN A 19 -0.17 -18.47 -24.43
N VAL A 20 0.21 -19.21 -23.40
CA VAL A 20 1.23 -20.26 -23.47
C VAL A 20 0.79 -21.50 -22.69
N PRO A 21 1.44 -22.67 -22.88
CA PRO A 21 1.13 -23.87 -22.12
C PRO A 21 1.20 -23.63 -20.61
N PHE A 22 0.27 -24.22 -19.85
CA PHE A 22 0.13 -23.98 -18.40
C PHE A 22 1.40 -24.27 -17.61
N VAL A 23 2.11 -25.34 -17.95
CA VAL A 23 3.40 -25.70 -17.35
C VAL A 23 4.41 -24.56 -17.50
N ALA A 24 4.52 -23.99 -18.70
CA ALA A 24 5.43 -22.88 -18.95
C ALA A 24 5.01 -21.62 -18.17
N ALA A 25 3.72 -21.27 -18.18
CA ALA A 25 3.19 -20.12 -17.44
C ALA A 25 3.50 -20.21 -15.94
N VAL A 26 3.25 -21.37 -15.32
CA VAL A 26 3.47 -21.58 -13.88
C VAL A 26 4.95 -21.60 -13.53
N LEU A 27 5.80 -22.26 -14.33
CA LEU A 27 7.25 -22.29 -14.08
C LEU A 27 7.88 -20.90 -14.21
N VAL A 28 7.47 -20.10 -15.20
CA VAL A 28 7.95 -18.73 -15.35
C VAL A 28 7.49 -17.87 -14.15
N ALA A 29 6.22 -17.98 -13.75
CA ALA A 29 5.72 -17.25 -12.58
C ALA A 29 6.44 -17.66 -11.28
N LEU A 30 6.72 -18.95 -11.09
CA LEU A 30 7.50 -19.45 -9.96
C LEU A 30 8.94 -18.92 -9.98
N ALA A 31 9.59 -18.93 -11.14
CA ALA A 31 10.94 -18.39 -11.30
C ALA A 31 10.97 -16.89 -10.96
N VAL A 32 9.98 -16.12 -11.43
CA VAL A 32 9.82 -14.69 -11.09
C VAL A 32 9.59 -14.51 -9.59
N ALA A 33 8.75 -15.34 -8.96
CA ALA A 33 8.51 -15.28 -7.52
C ALA A 33 9.77 -15.53 -6.70
N VAL A 34 10.55 -16.55 -7.05
CA VAL A 34 11.83 -16.86 -6.39
C VAL A 34 12.85 -15.75 -6.61
N ALA A 35 12.97 -15.24 -7.85
CA ALA A 35 13.88 -14.15 -8.17
C ALA A 35 13.52 -12.88 -7.40
N SER A 36 12.24 -12.51 -7.36
CA SER A 36 11.74 -11.37 -6.56
C SER A 36 12.08 -11.55 -5.09
N LEU A 37 11.82 -12.72 -4.50
CA LEU A 37 12.13 -13.00 -3.10
C LEU A 37 13.64 -12.92 -2.79
N VAL A 38 14.48 -13.44 -3.68
CA VAL A 38 15.95 -13.39 -3.51
C VAL A 38 16.46 -11.95 -3.61
N ILE A 39 16.02 -11.21 -4.63
CA ILE A 39 16.40 -9.80 -4.83
C ILE A 39 15.89 -8.95 -3.66
N GLY A 40 14.64 -9.16 -3.23
CA GLY A 40 14.03 -8.48 -2.09
C GLY A 40 14.80 -8.74 -0.80
N ARG A 41 15.24 -9.98 -0.58
CA ARG A 41 16.06 -10.36 0.58
C ARG A 41 17.45 -9.71 0.58
N ILE A 42 18.09 -9.60 -0.59
CA ILE A 42 19.40 -8.94 -0.72
C ILE A 42 19.28 -7.43 -0.51
N ARG A 43 18.21 -6.82 -1.02
CA ARG A 43 18.01 -5.36 -0.97
C ARG A 43 17.30 -4.86 0.30
N GLY A 44 16.89 -5.77 1.19
CA GLY A 44 16.07 -5.42 2.35
C GLY A 44 14.74 -4.77 1.97
N ALA A 45 14.16 -5.17 0.84
CA ALA A 45 12.93 -4.58 0.32
C ALA A 45 11.71 -4.97 1.18
N ALA A 46 10.72 -4.08 1.23
CA ALA A 46 9.43 -4.36 1.86
C ALA A 46 8.54 -5.21 0.95
N GLY A 47 7.51 -5.85 1.52
CA GLY A 47 6.58 -6.73 0.77
C GLY A 47 6.87 -8.22 0.94
N ARG A 48 7.58 -8.60 2.00
CA ARG A 48 8.05 -9.98 2.23
C ARG A 48 6.90 -10.96 2.40
N THR A 49 5.78 -10.50 2.98
CA THR A 49 4.56 -11.32 3.10
C THR A 49 4.00 -11.70 1.72
N LEU A 50 3.97 -10.75 0.78
CA LEU A 50 3.46 -10.97 -0.57
C LEU A 50 4.42 -11.84 -1.39
N GLU A 51 5.74 -11.63 -1.28
CA GLU A 51 6.75 -12.45 -1.97
C GLU A 51 6.76 -13.92 -1.51
N ILE A 52 6.71 -14.17 -0.19
CA ILE A 52 6.62 -15.53 0.36
C ILE A 52 5.30 -16.18 -0.07
N GLY A 53 4.20 -15.42 -0.01
CA GLY A 53 2.90 -15.85 -0.49
C GLY A 53 2.89 -16.22 -1.98
N ALA A 54 3.63 -15.46 -2.80
CA ALA A 54 3.79 -15.72 -4.22
C ALA A 54 4.49 -17.06 -4.46
N VAL A 55 5.66 -17.25 -3.83
CA VAL A 55 6.43 -18.49 -3.96
C VAL A 55 5.59 -19.69 -3.51
N ALA A 56 4.92 -19.60 -2.36
CA ALA A 56 4.05 -20.66 -1.87
C ALA A 56 2.91 -20.97 -2.84
N THR A 57 2.21 -19.95 -3.34
CA THR A 57 1.10 -20.09 -4.29
C THR A 57 1.56 -20.75 -5.58
N PHE A 58 2.63 -20.24 -6.21
CA PHE A 58 3.10 -20.76 -7.49
C PHE A 58 3.76 -22.13 -7.37
N LEU A 59 4.35 -22.46 -6.22
CA LEU A 59 4.85 -23.80 -5.94
C LEU A 59 3.69 -24.79 -5.84
N ILE A 60 2.61 -24.45 -5.13
CA ILE A 60 1.39 -25.28 -5.08
C ILE A 60 0.79 -25.44 -6.48
N LEU A 61 0.64 -24.35 -7.23
CA LEU A 61 0.15 -24.40 -8.61
C LEU A 61 1.03 -25.27 -9.51
N ALA A 62 2.36 -25.23 -9.32
CA ALA A 62 3.29 -26.08 -10.09
C ALA A 62 3.04 -27.56 -9.80
N VAL A 63 2.92 -27.93 -8.52
CA VAL A 63 2.60 -29.32 -8.14
C VAL A 63 1.26 -29.76 -8.70
N LEU A 64 0.22 -28.92 -8.61
CA LEU A 64 -1.10 -29.22 -9.18
C LEU A 64 -1.05 -29.38 -10.70
N THR A 65 -0.23 -28.57 -11.37
CA THR A 65 -0.05 -28.62 -12.83
C THR A 65 0.51 -29.95 -13.32
N PHE A 66 1.40 -30.59 -12.54
CA PHE A 66 1.97 -31.88 -12.92
C PHE A 66 1.13 -33.08 -12.48
N THR A 67 0.11 -32.88 -11.63
CA THR A 67 -0.68 -33.97 -11.03
C THR A 67 -2.11 -34.06 -11.56
N LEU A 68 -2.67 -32.96 -12.06
CA LEU A 68 -4.07 -32.87 -12.51
C LEU A 68 -4.21 -32.93 -14.03
N SER A 69 -5.42 -33.25 -14.50
CA SER A 69 -5.74 -33.32 -15.93
C SER A 69 -5.81 -31.93 -16.58
N GLN A 70 -5.53 -31.87 -17.88
CA GLN A 70 -5.56 -30.61 -18.64
C GLN A 70 -6.94 -29.93 -18.61
N SER A 71 -8.03 -30.68 -18.67
CA SER A 71 -9.39 -30.14 -18.57
C SER A 71 -9.67 -29.46 -17.23
N PHE A 72 -9.16 -30.02 -16.14
CA PHE A 72 -9.25 -29.39 -14.82
C PHE A 72 -8.42 -28.12 -14.76
N MET A 73 -7.22 -28.14 -15.35
CA MET A 73 -6.35 -26.97 -15.40
C MET A 73 -7.00 -25.80 -16.14
N GLU A 74 -7.58 -26.05 -17.31
CA GLU A 74 -8.25 -25.04 -18.13
C GLU A 74 -9.38 -24.29 -17.41
N GLN A 75 -10.03 -24.98 -16.46
CA GLN A 75 -11.11 -24.44 -15.64
C GLN A 75 -10.62 -23.74 -14.38
N TRP A 76 -9.66 -24.34 -13.68
CA TRP A 76 -9.37 -23.98 -12.29
C TRP A 76 -8.08 -23.18 -12.10
N LEU A 77 -7.21 -23.06 -13.10
CA LEU A 77 -5.93 -22.36 -12.90
C LEU A 77 -6.07 -20.88 -12.55
N GLN A 78 -6.97 -20.17 -13.22
CA GLN A 78 -7.20 -18.75 -12.93
C GLN A 78 -7.90 -18.54 -11.57
N PRO A 79 -8.95 -19.31 -11.22
CA PRO A 79 -9.51 -19.32 -9.85
C PRO A 79 -8.48 -19.63 -8.78
N LEU A 80 -7.62 -20.64 -8.98
CA LEU A 80 -6.61 -21.03 -7.99
C LEU A 80 -5.54 -19.95 -7.80
N SER A 81 -5.12 -19.28 -8.88
CA SER A 81 -4.18 -18.16 -8.79
C SER A 81 -4.77 -16.95 -8.05
N THR A 82 -6.02 -16.59 -8.35
CA THR A 82 -6.71 -15.49 -7.65
C THR A 82 -7.02 -15.87 -6.20
N ALA A 83 -7.34 -17.13 -5.92
CA ALA A 83 -7.51 -17.64 -4.55
C ALA A 83 -6.19 -17.55 -3.77
N GLY A 84 -5.05 -17.87 -4.40
CA GLY A 84 -3.74 -17.74 -3.78
C GLY A 84 -3.44 -16.30 -3.35
N ILE A 85 -3.63 -15.31 -4.23
CA ILE A 85 -3.40 -13.91 -3.86
C ILE A 85 -4.40 -13.40 -2.82
N PHE A 86 -5.66 -13.85 -2.88
CA PHE A 86 -6.67 -13.55 -1.88
C PHE A 86 -6.28 -14.09 -0.50
N LEU A 87 -5.85 -15.35 -0.41
CA LEU A 87 -5.43 -15.97 0.85
C LEU A 87 -4.19 -15.31 1.45
N VAL A 88 -3.24 -14.89 0.61
CA VAL A 88 -2.06 -14.13 1.07
C VAL A 88 -2.48 -12.76 1.61
N ALA A 89 -3.34 -12.04 0.90
CA ALA A 89 -3.84 -10.75 1.33
C ALA A 89 -4.66 -10.87 2.64
N LEU A 90 -5.57 -11.84 2.72
CA LEU A 90 -6.37 -12.12 3.90
C LEU A 90 -5.49 -12.54 5.09
N GLY A 91 -4.54 -13.45 4.86
CA GLY A 91 -3.58 -13.90 5.85
C GLY A 91 -2.74 -12.75 6.42
N SER A 92 -2.36 -11.77 5.60
CA SER A 92 -1.65 -10.59 6.06
C SER A 92 -2.45 -9.80 7.11
N VAL A 93 -3.76 -9.64 6.90
CA VAL A 93 -4.66 -8.96 7.84
C VAL A 93 -4.86 -9.79 9.11
N LEU A 94 -5.06 -11.11 8.97
CA LEU A 94 -5.28 -12.01 10.10
C LEU A 94 -4.06 -12.12 11.04
N VAL A 95 -2.86 -12.00 10.49
CA VAL A 95 -1.60 -11.96 11.26
C VAL A 95 -1.34 -10.56 11.86
N GLY A 96 -2.22 -9.58 11.59
CA GLY A 96 -2.10 -8.20 12.07
C GLY A 96 -1.02 -7.39 11.35
N LYS A 97 -0.57 -7.86 10.18
CA LYS A 97 0.44 -7.20 9.34
C LYS A 97 -0.13 -6.94 7.93
N PRO A 98 -0.98 -5.91 7.76
CA PRO A 98 -1.61 -5.64 6.48
C PRO A 98 -0.57 -5.42 5.37
N PHE A 99 -0.65 -6.17 4.27
CA PHE A 99 0.43 -6.15 3.26
C PHE A 99 0.64 -4.75 2.64
N VAL A 100 -0.40 -3.93 2.51
CA VAL A 100 -0.29 -2.56 1.98
C VAL A 100 0.62 -1.71 2.87
N ARG A 101 0.59 -1.97 4.19
CA ARG A 101 1.39 -1.24 5.16
C ARG A 101 2.89 -1.42 4.89
N GLU A 102 3.34 -2.65 4.61
CA GLU A 102 4.76 -2.91 4.29
C GLU A 102 5.24 -2.03 3.14
N PHE A 103 4.42 -1.87 2.10
CA PHE A 103 4.77 -1.04 0.96
C PHE A 103 4.63 0.46 1.23
N ALA A 104 3.63 0.86 2.02
CA ALA A 104 3.37 2.26 2.35
C ALA A 104 4.41 2.84 3.32
N GLU A 105 5.05 2.01 4.14
CA GLU A 105 6.11 2.43 5.08
C GLU A 105 7.40 2.85 4.38
N VAL A 106 7.63 2.37 3.15
CA VAL A 106 8.86 2.64 2.41
C VAL A 106 8.98 4.13 2.09
N GLY A 107 10.00 4.77 2.68
CA GLY A 107 10.32 6.18 2.46
C GLY A 107 9.47 7.16 3.28
N GLN A 108 8.66 6.67 4.22
CA GLN A 108 7.90 7.52 5.13
C GLN A 108 8.67 7.80 6.43
N PRO A 109 8.53 9.01 7.02
CA PRO A 109 9.06 9.31 8.35
C PRO A 109 8.45 8.41 9.43
N LYS A 110 9.20 8.14 10.51
CA LYS A 110 8.74 7.27 11.61
C LYS A 110 7.48 7.82 12.27
N GLU A 111 7.38 9.14 12.39
CA GLU A 111 6.24 9.84 12.96
C GLU A 111 4.95 9.58 12.17
N VAL A 112 5.07 9.44 10.84
CA VAL A 112 3.94 9.11 9.97
C VAL A 112 3.56 7.64 10.12
N ILE A 113 4.55 6.75 10.11
CA ILE A 113 4.35 5.29 10.21
C ILE A 113 3.69 4.89 11.54
N GLU A 114 4.06 5.56 12.63
CA GLU A 114 3.53 5.29 13.97
C GLU A 114 2.15 5.90 14.21
N SER A 115 1.73 6.85 13.37
CA SER A 115 0.43 7.52 13.50
C SER A 115 -0.74 6.54 13.34
N ASP A 116 -1.78 6.74 14.15
CA ASP A 116 -2.98 5.90 14.08
C ASP A 116 -3.77 6.11 12.79
N LEU A 117 -3.66 7.31 12.19
CA LEU A 117 -4.22 7.60 10.88
C LEU A 117 -3.58 6.72 9.80
N PHE A 118 -2.25 6.62 9.78
CA PHE A 118 -1.54 5.78 8.82
C PHE A 118 -1.89 4.29 8.98
N LYS A 119 -1.95 3.80 10.22
CA LYS A 119 -2.43 2.43 10.51
C LYS A 119 -3.85 2.20 10.00
N LYS A 120 -4.75 3.17 10.21
CA LYS A 120 -6.15 3.09 9.76
C LYS A 120 -6.25 3.08 8.23
N ILE A 121 -5.56 3.98 7.54
CA ILE A 121 -5.56 4.08 6.08
C ILE A 121 -5.03 2.78 5.47
N THR A 122 -3.85 2.32 5.89
CA THR A 122 -3.23 1.10 5.35
C THR A 122 -4.07 -0.14 5.62
N ASN A 123 -4.75 -0.22 6.77
CA ASN A 123 -5.69 -1.30 7.06
C ASN A 123 -6.94 -1.27 6.16
N VAL A 124 -7.57 -0.11 5.97
CA VAL A 124 -8.73 0.03 5.08
C VAL A 124 -8.35 -0.31 3.64
N LEU A 125 -7.21 0.20 3.15
CA LEU A 125 -6.71 -0.13 1.83
C LEU A 125 -6.48 -1.63 1.67
N THR A 126 -5.91 -2.29 2.68
CA THR A 126 -5.72 -3.74 2.65
C THR A 126 -7.05 -4.49 2.55
N TRP A 127 -8.08 -4.07 3.30
CA TRP A 127 -9.42 -4.66 3.19
C TRP A 127 -10.08 -4.45 1.82
N ILE A 128 -9.85 -3.31 1.17
CA ILE A 128 -10.30 -3.07 -0.21
C ILE A 128 -9.64 -4.08 -1.16
N TRP A 129 -8.34 -4.31 -1.02
CA TRP A 129 -7.63 -5.31 -1.81
C TRP A 129 -8.12 -6.73 -1.52
N VAL A 130 -8.35 -7.09 -0.24
CA VAL A 130 -8.94 -8.38 0.15
C VAL A 130 -10.31 -8.57 -0.48
N ALA A 131 -11.18 -7.55 -0.45
CA ALA A 131 -12.49 -7.60 -1.08
C ALA A 131 -12.41 -7.73 -2.60
N ALA A 132 -11.48 -7.00 -3.24
CA ALA A 132 -11.25 -7.10 -4.68
C ALA A 132 -10.77 -8.51 -5.07
N PHE A 133 -9.74 -9.04 -4.41
CA PHE A 133 -9.25 -10.39 -4.68
C PHE A 133 -10.31 -11.46 -4.38
N GLY A 134 -11.07 -11.31 -3.30
CA GLY A 134 -12.20 -12.21 -2.98
C GLY A 134 -13.26 -12.18 -4.08
N GLY A 135 -13.63 -10.99 -4.57
CA GLY A 135 -14.54 -10.84 -5.70
C GLY A 135 -13.99 -11.44 -6.99
N MET A 136 -12.68 -11.31 -7.26
CA MET A 136 -12.02 -11.96 -8.40
C MET A 136 -12.08 -13.49 -8.28
N THR A 137 -11.82 -14.06 -7.10
CA THR A 137 -11.87 -15.50 -6.85
C THR A 137 -13.28 -16.04 -7.01
N VAL A 138 -14.28 -15.39 -6.40
CA VAL A 138 -15.68 -15.81 -6.53
C VAL A 138 -16.11 -15.71 -7.99
N SER A 139 -15.84 -14.59 -8.66
CA SER A 139 -16.18 -14.39 -10.07
C SER A 139 -15.56 -15.47 -10.96
N SER A 140 -14.27 -15.71 -10.84
CA SER A 140 -13.57 -16.70 -11.66
C SER A 140 -13.96 -18.14 -11.33
N ALA A 141 -14.44 -18.43 -10.12
CA ALA A 141 -14.94 -19.76 -9.75
C ALA A 141 -16.36 -20.06 -10.27
N ILE A 142 -17.13 -19.05 -10.72
CA ILE A 142 -18.50 -19.24 -11.24
C ILE A 142 -18.51 -20.09 -12.53
N PRO A 143 -17.72 -19.78 -13.59
CA PRO A 143 -17.76 -20.54 -14.83
C PRO A 143 -17.45 -22.04 -14.66
N PRO A 144 -16.41 -22.47 -13.93
CA PRO A 144 -16.13 -23.89 -13.69
C PRO A 144 -17.26 -24.65 -13.00
N ILE A 145 -18.00 -23.98 -12.10
CA ILE A 145 -19.08 -24.59 -11.30
C ILE A 145 -20.39 -24.66 -12.09
N VAL A 146 -20.69 -23.63 -12.87
CA VAL A 146 -21.95 -23.51 -13.62
C VAL A 146 -21.86 -24.17 -15.00
N TYR A 147 -20.68 -24.17 -15.63
CA TYR A 147 -20.47 -24.64 -16.99
C TYR A 147 -19.20 -25.50 -17.07
N GLY A 148 -19.38 -26.82 -17.06
CA GLY A 148 -18.30 -27.81 -17.04
C GLY A 148 -17.42 -27.88 -18.30
N GLU A 149 -17.63 -27.02 -19.30
CA GLU A 149 -16.73 -26.82 -20.45
C GLU A 149 -16.10 -25.41 -20.49
N ALA A 150 -16.25 -24.61 -19.42
CA ALA A 150 -15.74 -23.24 -19.40
C ALA A 150 -14.20 -23.23 -19.47
N THR A 151 -13.63 -22.61 -20.50
CA THR A 151 -12.19 -22.44 -20.63
C THR A 151 -11.82 -20.96 -20.62
N ILE A 152 -10.64 -20.63 -20.09
CA ILE A 152 -10.12 -19.25 -20.02
C ILE A 152 -9.97 -18.58 -21.41
N LEU A 153 -9.84 -19.41 -22.45
CA LEU A 153 -9.71 -19.02 -23.86
C LEU A 153 -11.06 -18.77 -24.56
N ASP A 154 -12.17 -19.08 -23.90
CA ASP A 154 -13.50 -18.93 -24.49
C ASP A 154 -13.92 -17.47 -24.52
N THR A 155 -13.87 -16.91 -25.73
CA THR A 155 -14.28 -15.54 -26.06
C THR A 155 -15.70 -15.48 -26.65
N ARG A 156 -16.33 -16.63 -26.90
CA ARG A 156 -17.65 -16.71 -27.53
C ARG A 156 -18.77 -16.78 -26.49
N THR A 157 -18.50 -17.35 -25.33
CA THR A 157 -19.50 -17.46 -24.26
C THR A 157 -19.42 -16.23 -23.33
N PRO A 158 -20.51 -15.44 -23.20
CA PRO A 158 -20.51 -14.22 -22.40
C PRO A 158 -20.13 -14.43 -20.94
N LEU A 159 -20.58 -15.55 -20.37
CA LEU A 159 -20.29 -15.88 -18.98
C LEU A 159 -18.79 -16.08 -18.72
N SER A 160 -18.09 -16.76 -19.63
CA SER A 160 -16.66 -17.07 -19.51
C SER A 160 -15.82 -15.79 -19.52
N PHE A 161 -15.95 -14.94 -20.54
CA PHE A 161 -15.10 -13.74 -20.62
C PHE A 161 -15.46 -12.69 -19.55
N VAL A 162 -16.73 -12.57 -19.15
CA VAL A 162 -17.13 -11.62 -18.11
C VAL A 162 -16.56 -12.03 -16.75
N CYS A 163 -16.70 -13.31 -16.39
CA CYS A 163 -16.30 -13.81 -15.08
C CYS A 163 -14.78 -14.01 -14.93
N TYR A 164 -14.07 -14.35 -16.01
CA TYR A 164 -12.61 -14.49 -16.00
C TYR A 164 -11.86 -13.18 -16.25
N TRP A 165 -12.42 -12.25 -17.03
CA TRP A 165 -11.68 -11.05 -17.46
C TRP A 165 -12.35 -9.76 -17.00
N VAL A 166 -13.59 -9.49 -17.41
CA VAL A 166 -14.21 -8.16 -17.19
C VAL A 166 -14.31 -7.85 -15.70
N ILE A 167 -14.93 -8.74 -14.92
CA ILE A 167 -15.13 -8.51 -13.48
C ILE A 167 -13.78 -8.46 -12.74
N PRO A 168 -12.86 -9.44 -12.91
CA PRO A 168 -11.61 -9.41 -12.15
C PRO A 168 -10.75 -8.18 -12.42
N PHE A 169 -10.59 -7.79 -13.69
CA PHE A 169 -9.78 -6.61 -14.04
C PHE A 169 -10.48 -5.30 -13.68
N SER A 170 -11.81 -5.23 -13.72
CA SER A 170 -12.56 -4.07 -13.20
C SER A 170 -12.35 -3.90 -11.70
N LEU A 171 -12.41 -4.99 -10.92
CA LEU A 171 -12.16 -4.95 -9.48
C LEU A 171 -10.73 -4.51 -9.16
N LEU A 172 -9.73 -5.00 -9.89
CA LEU A 172 -8.34 -4.53 -9.77
C LEU A 172 -8.21 -3.03 -10.06
N GLY A 173 -8.83 -2.56 -11.14
CA GLY A 173 -8.83 -1.15 -11.51
C GLY A 173 -9.48 -0.26 -10.45
N LEU A 174 -10.64 -0.68 -9.92
CA LEU A 174 -11.33 0.03 -8.85
C LEU A 174 -10.51 0.04 -7.55
N ALA A 175 -9.88 -1.07 -7.18
CA ALA A 175 -9.00 -1.13 -6.00
C ALA A 175 -7.77 -0.22 -6.14
N ALA A 176 -7.19 -0.15 -7.33
CA ALA A 176 -6.08 0.75 -7.63
C ALA A 176 -6.50 2.23 -7.55
N LEU A 177 -7.66 2.58 -8.11
CA LEU A 177 -8.21 3.95 -8.03
C LEU A 177 -8.56 4.34 -6.59
N ALA A 178 -9.18 3.43 -5.84
CA ALA A 178 -9.47 3.63 -4.42
C ALA A 178 -8.17 3.85 -3.63
N SER A 179 -7.11 3.08 -3.91
CA SER A 179 -5.80 3.25 -3.28
C SER A 179 -5.17 4.62 -3.51
N ARG A 180 -5.57 5.33 -4.58
CA ARG A 180 -5.13 6.69 -4.86
C ARG A 180 -6.00 7.74 -4.18
N ILE A 181 -7.32 7.59 -4.23
CA ILE A 181 -8.28 8.64 -3.81
C ILE A 181 -8.52 8.61 -2.29
N LEU A 182 -8.52 7.43 -1.67
CA LEU A 182 -8.91 7.27 -0.28
C LEU A 182 -7.96 7.93 0.72
N PRO A 183 -6.62 7.83 0.57
CA PRO A 183 -5.69 8.49 1.47
C PRO A 183 -5.85 10.01 1.49
N GLU A 184 -6.06 10.62 0.31
CA GLU A 184 -6.27 12.07 0.19
C GLU A 184 -7.55 12.52 0.90
N ARG A 185 -8.61 11.72 0.87
CA ARG A 185 -9.87 12.03 1.56
C ARG A 185 -9.85 11.75 3.07
N MET A 186 -8.97 10.86 3.51
CA MET A 186 -8.84 10.50 4.92
C MET A 186 -7.82 11.35 5.66
N ALA A 187 -6.88 11.97 4.94
CA ALA A 187 -5.97 12.95 5.51
C ALA A 187 -6.76 14.21 5.94
N PRO A 188 -6.53 14.73 7.16
CA PRO A 188 -7.09 16.02 7.53
C PRO A 188 -6.60 17.09 6.54
N PRO A 189 -7.44 18.09 6.22
CA PRO A 189 -7.06 19.13 5.28
C PRO A 189 -5.83 19.87 5.81
N GLU A 190 -4.95 20.34 4.89
CA GLU A 190 -3.63 20.88 5.25
C GLU A 190 -3.68 22.00 6.31
N ASP A 191 -4.80 22.72 6.35
CA ASP A 191 -5.07 23.81 7.27
C ASP A 191 -5.37 23.37 8.69
N GLU A 192 -5.84 22.16 8.91
CA GLU A 192 -6.06 21.61 10.26
C GLU A 192 -4.82 20.91 10.83
N ILE A 193 -3.80 20.62 10.01
CA ILE A 193 -2.59 19.94 10.43
C ILE A 193 -1.77 20.84 11.36
N VAL A 194 -1.72 20.49 12.65
CA VAL A 194 -0.84 21.13 13.64
C VAL A 194 0.59 20.65 13.44
N ARG A 195 1.43 21.50 12.86
CA ARG A 195 2.87 21.26 12.70
C ARG A 195 3.58 21.57 14.00
N LYS A 196 4.59 20.75 14.34
CA LYS A 196 5.46 20.94 15.49
C LYS A 196 6.83 21.40 14.98
N THR A 197 7.35 22.46 15.56
CA THR A 197 8.71 22.95 15.30
C THR A 197 9.36 23.34 16.63
N THR A 198 10.65 23.66 16.57
CA THR A 198 11.41 24.19 17.71
C THR A 198 12.18 25.41 17.23
N PHE A 199 12.12 26.50 17.98
CA PHE A 199 12.89 27.70 17.69
C PHE A 199 13.80 28.03 18.88
N VAL A 200 14.89 28.76 18.61
CA VAL A 200 15.85 29.16 19.64
C VAL A 200 15.56 30.59 20.06
N ALA A 201 15.51 30.84 21.36
CA ALA A 201 15.37 32.16 21.96
C ALA A 201 16.32 32.30 23.17
N PHE A 202 16.55 33.53 23.61
CA PHE A 202 17.28 33.77 24.86
C PHE A 202 16.46 33.30 26.07
N ALA A 203 17.14 32.81 27.11
CA ALA A 203 16.49 32.31 28.33
C ALA A 203 15.66 33.40 29.05
N GLU A 204 16.06 34.67 28.90
CA GLU A 204 15.40 35.84 29.50
C GLU A 204 14.31 36.45 28.61
N ALA A 205 13.97 35.81 27.48
CA ALA A 205 13.01 36.37 26.53
C ALA A 205 11.59 36.46 27.12
N GLU A 206 10.97 37.63 26.97
CA GLU A 206 9.57 37.84 27.37
C GLU A 206 8.60 37.09 26.44
N ILE A 207 7.38 36.86 26.93
CA ILE A 207 6.33 36.13 26.19
C ILE A 207 6.09 36.74 24.80
N ASP A 208 6.06 38.07 24.69
CA ASP A 208 5.84 38.76 23.41
C ASP A 208 7.01 38.54 22.44
N GLN A 209 8.24 38.51 22.94
CA GLN A 209 9.43 38.22 22.15
C GLN A 209 9.45 36.76 21.67
N LEU A 210 9.07 35.83 22.55
CA LEU A 210 8.91 34.42 22.21
C LEU A 210 7.83 34.23 21.14
N MET A 211 6.67 34.89 21.27
CA MET A 211 5.59 34.85 20.28
C MET A 211 6.03 35.43 18.93
N TYR A 212 6.78 36.52 18.93
CA TYR A 212 7.33 37.10 17.71
C TYR A 212 8.30 36.14 17.02
N LEU A 213 9.27 35.60 17.75
CA LEU A 213 10.26 34.66 17.21
C LEU A 213 9.63 33.37 16.70
N ALA A 214 8.65 32.82 17.44
CA ALA A 214 7.89 31.66 17.01
C ALA A 214 7.14 31.92 15.68
N THR A 215 6.57 33.12 15.53
CA THR A 215 5.83 33.51 14.33
C THR A 215 6.74 33.73 13.12
N GLU A 216 7.85 34.43 13.30
CA GLU A 216 8.89 34.60 12.28
C GLU A 216 9.43 33.25 11.81
N HIS A 217 9.76 32.37 12.76
CA HIS A 217 10.29 31.04 12.45
C HIS A 217 9.26 30.20 11.68
N ALA A 218 8.02 30.14 12.17
CA ALA A 218 6.94 29.41 11.51
C ALA A 218 6.71 29.92 10.08
N ASN A 219 6.59 31.25 9.89
CA ASN A 219 6.40 31.84 8.56
C ASN A 219 7.54 31.54 7.58
N ARG A 220 8.79 31.45 8.06
CA ARG A 220 9.92 31.01 7.23
C ARG A 220 9.82 29.55 6.81
N GLU A 221 9.34 28.67 7.68
CA GLU A 221 9.14 27.25 7.36
C GLU A 221 7.99 27.01 6.37
N VAL A 222 6.93 27.83 6.40
CA VAL A 222 5.76 27.60 5.54
C VAL A 222 6.06 27.87 4.05
N GLY A 223 6.98 28.78 3.75
CA GLY A 223 7.37 29.14 2.39
C GLY A 223 6.42 30.14 1.70
N ALA A 224 6.75 30.50 0.45
CA ALA A 224 6.05 31.56 -0.27
C ALA A 224 4.58 31.19 -0.62
N GLY A 225 3.65 32.13 -0.37
CA GLY A 225 2.23 32.00 -0.73
C GLY A 225 1.31 31.47 0.39
N LYS A 226 1.88 31.00 1.50
CA LYS A 226 1.15 30.50 2.68
C LYS A 226 1.56 31.29 3.93
N GLU A 227 0.74 31.26 4.97
CA GLU A 227 1.02 31.90 6.26
C GLU A 227 0.77 30.94 7.43
N ALA A 228 1.59 31.06 8.47
CA ALA A 228 1.39 30.35 9.73
C ALA A 228 0.31 31.05 10.58
N TYR A 229 -0.59 30.27 11.17
CA TYR A 229 -1.66 30.76 12.06
C TYR A 229 -1.90 29.79 13.23
N ASP A 230 -2.66 30.19 14.26
CA ASP A 230 -2.87 29.42 15.50
C ASP A 230 -1.54 28.95 16.14
N ILE A 231 -0.57 29.87 16.20
CA ILE A 231 0.77 29.61 16.73
C ILE A 231 0.70 29.52 18.26
N ARG A 232 1.24 28.44 18.83
CA ARG A 232 1.28 28.21 20.27
C ARG A 232 2.66 27.76 20.69
N ILE A 233 3.17 28.37 21.75
CA ILE A 233 4.47 28.03 22.34
C ILE A 233 4.24 27.05 23.48
N GLY A 234 5.11 26.04 23.57
CA GLY A 234 5.08 25.09 24.68
C GLY A 234 5.54 25.73 25.99
N SER A 235 5.24 25.05 27.09
CA SER A 235 5.34 25.61 28.44
C SER A 235 6.77 25.79 28.97
N LYS A 236 7.79 25.20 28.33
CA LYS A 236 9.16 25.23 28.84
C LYS A 236 10.21 25.11 27.73
N GLY A 237 11.21 26.00 27.76
CA GLY A 237 12.42 25.91 26.95
C GLY A 237 13.43 24.89 27.51
N VAL A 238 14.20 24.29 26.61
CA VAL A 238 15.29 23.37 26.96
C VAL A 238 16.62 24.04 26.63
N PRO A 239 17.54 24.24 27.60
CA PRO A 239 18.84 24.87 27.36
C PRO A 239 19.66 24.15 26.29
N LEU A 240 20.43 24.91 25.53
CA LEU A 240 21.33 24.33 24.54
C LEU A 240 22.59 23.75 25.21
N VAL A 241 23.10 22.65 24.66
CA VAL A 241 24.30 22.00 25.18
C VAL A 241 25.50 22.94 25.03
N GLY A 242 26.04 23.42 26.15
CA GLY A 242 27.18 24.34 26.19
C GLY A 242 26.83 25.82 26.09
N ASP A 243 25.54 26.18 26.07
CA ASP A 243 25.07 27.58 26.09
C ASP A 243 23.81 27.70 26.96
N GLU A 244 23.99 28.19 28.20
CA GLU A 244 22.89 28.42 29.15
C GLU A 244 22.12 29.73 28.87
N THR A 245 22.63 30.59 27.97
CA THR A 245 21.97 31.86 27.65
C THR A 245 20.81 31.69 26.67
N ARG A 246 20.71 30.53 26.01
CA ARG A 246 19.74 30.23 24.96
C ARG A 246 19.02 28.92 25.23
N GLU A 247 17.73 28.93 24.93
CA GLU A 247 16.85 27.79 25.08
C GLU A 247 16.16 27.47 23.75
N SER A 248 15.95 26.18 23.51
CA SER A 248 15.09 25.68 22.45
C SER A 248 13.65 25.55 22.97
N TRP A 249 12.74 26.26 22.33
CA TRP A 249 11.32 26.30 22.69
C TRP A 249 10.51 25.49 21.68
N PRO A 250 9.71 24.51 22.15
CA PRO A 250 8.76 23.83 21.27
C PRO A 250 7.64 24.79 20.87
N SER A 251 7.26 24.77 19.60
CA SER A 251 6.18 25.57 19.03
C SER A 251 5.29 24.70 18.15
N THR A 252 4.02 25.06 18.09
CA THR A 252 3.06 24.45 17.18
C THR A 252 2.36 25.52 16.36
N TYR A 253 2.05 25.22 15.10
CA TYR A 253 1.35 26.14 14.21
C TYR A 253 0.54 25.39 13.16
N LYS A 254 -0.47 26.06 12.60
CA LYS A 254 -1.23 25.62 11.44
C LYS A 254 -0.87 26.47 10.23
N VAL A 255 -1.18 25.98 9.04
CA VAL A 255 -0.79 26.64 7.78
C VAL A 255 -2.04 26.94 6.97
N ARG A 256 -2.19 28.16 6.44
CA ARG A 256 -3.26 28.47 5.50
C ARG A 256 -2.74 29.26 4.32
N ASP A 257 -3.52 29.31 3.25
CA ASP A 257 -3.21 30.19 2.12
C ASP A 257 -3.27 31.65 2.56
N LYS A 258 -2.26 32.42 2.14
CA LYS A 258 -2.17 33.83 2.49
C LYS A 258 -3.31 34.58 1.79
N LYS A 259 -4.22 35.19 2.58
CA LYS A 259 -5.27 36.04 2.02
C LYS A 259 -4.61 37.19 1.25
N ARG A 260 -4.96 37.31 -0.03
CA ARG A 260 -4.48 38.36 -0.94
C ARG A 260 -5.19 39.68 -0.67
#